data_AF-A0A7X1ZPZ2-F1
#
_entry.id   AF-A0A7X1ZPZ2-F1
#
_cell.length_a   1.000
_cell.length_b   1.000
_cell.length_c   1.000
_cell.angle_alpha   90.00
_cell.angle_beta   90.00
_cell.angle_gamma   90.00
#
_symmetry.space_group_name_H-M   'P 1'
#
loop_
_entity.id
_entity.type
_entity.pdbx_description
1 polymer ?
#
loop_
_entity_poly.entity_id
_entity_poly.type
_entity_poly.pdbx_seq_one_letter_code
_entity_poly.pdbx_strand_id
1 'polypeptide(L)'
;NIEVVYAPDFTSEALEVLASRKPLRLVKMGAALETKASDSGLEFKRVAGGILVQKRFDSKIISLESIDVVSERKATQEEIEAAIFNWNIACFTRSNAIVIGQEDKVHGIGSGQRSRIDAAETAIRYSRRGYGPEVREGVAIPCFFKSPFWRLSPSDSAGHLMLNQDTD
;
A
#
# COMPACT_ATOMS: atom_id res chain seq x y z
N ASN A 1 9.65 -13.49 -12.24
CA ASN A 1 8.94 -13.98 -13.44
C ASN A 1 7.66 -13.15 -13.57
N ILE A 2 7.33 -12.66 -14.77
CA ILE A 2 6.10 -11.88 -14.99
C ILE A 2 5.11 -12.81 -15.68
N GLU A 3 3.92 -12.97 -15.11
CA GLU A 3 2.90 -13.92 -15.61
C GLU A 3 1.71 -13.25 -16.27
N VAL A 4 1.36 -12.03 -15.84
CA VAL A 4 0.22 -11.28 -16.34
C VAL A 4 0.58 -9.80 -16.42
N VAL A 5 0.18 -9.14 -17.50
CA VAL A 5 0.14 -7.66 -17.59
C VAL A 5 -1.31 -7.25 -17.76
N TYR A 6 -1.80 -6.41 -16.85
CA TYR A 6 -3.12 -5.80 -16.90
C TYR A 6 -2.97 -4.30 -17.13
N ALA A 7 -3.49 -3.78 -18.23
CA ALA A 7 -3.30 -2.38 -18.62
C ALA A 7 -4.51 -1.81 -19.38
N PRO A 8 -4.76 -0.49 -19.33
CA PRO A 8 -5.88 0.14 -20.01
C PRO A 8 -5.88 -0.09 -21.52
N ASP A 9 -4.69 -0.03 -22.11
CA ASP A 9 -4.46 -0.34 -23.52
C ASP A 9 -3.01 -0.78 -23.74
N PHE A 10 -2.73 -1.28 -24.94
CA PHE A 10 -1.39 -1.66 -25.39
C PHE A 10 -1.13 -1.06 -26.77
N THR A 11 0.05 -0.46 -26.94
CA THR A 11 0.48 -0.03 -28.28
C THR A 11 0.95 -1.25 -29.08
N SER A 12 0.97 -1.13 -30.41
CA SER A 12 1.43 -2.21 -31.31
C SER A 12 2.86 -2.65 -30.99
N GLU A 13 3.74 -1.69 -30.72
CA GLU A 13 5.15 -1.93 -30.37
C GLU A 13 5.27 -2.70 -29.05
N ALA A 14 4.43 -2.37 -28.06
CA ALA A 14 4.41 -3.09 -26.79
C ALA A 14 3.93 -4.54 -26.98
N LEU A 15 2.92 -4.77 -27.82
CA LEU A 15 2.41 -6.11 -28.11
C LEU A 15 3.48 -6.99 -28.79
N GLU A 16 4.26 -6.44 -29.72
CA GLU A 16 5.36 -7.16 -30.37
C GLU A 16 6.41 -7.63 -29.36
N VAL A 17 6.84 -6.73 -28.46
CA VAL A 17 7.82 -7.05 -27.42
C VAL A 17 7.26 -8.08 -26.44
N LEU A 18 6.02 -7.90 -25.98
CA LEU A 18 5.40 -8.77 -24.97
C LEU A 18 5.04 -10.16 -25.53
N ALA A 19 4.71 -10.25 -26.82
CA ALA A 19 4.44 -11.52 -27.52
C ALA A 19 5.65 -12.45 -27.58
N SER A 20 6.87 -11.92 -27.50
CA SER A 20 8.10 -12.73 -27.40
C SER A 20 8.13 -13.62 -26.15
N ARG A 21 7.37 -13.27 -25.10
CA ARG A 21 7.32 -13.98 -23.81
C ARG A 21 6.12 -14.93 -23.77
N LYS A 22 6.31 -16.16 -24.27
CA LYS A 22 5.25 -17.18 -24.41
C LYS A 22 4.33 -17.44 -23.18
N PRO A 23 4.80 -17.45 -21.92
CA PRO A 23 3.90 -17.68 -20.78
C PRO A 23 3.10 -16.44 -20.34
N LEU A 24 3.34 -15.28 -20.95
CA LEU A 24 2.76 -14.01 -20.52
C LEU A 24 1.33 -13.84 -21.00
N ARG A 25 0.40 -13.56 -20.08
CA ARG A 25 -0.99 -13.22 -20.39
C ARG A 25 -1.16 -11.71 -20.40
N LEU A 26 -1.70 -11.17 -21.48
CA LEU A 26 -2.06 -9.76 -21.60
C LEU A 26 -3.56 -9.60 -21.42
N VAL A 27 -3.98 -8.73 -20.50
CA VAL A 27 -5.38 -8.43 -20.22
C VAL A 27 -5.59 -6.94 -20.37
N LYS A 28 -6.37 -6.55 -21.37
CA LYS A 28 -6.80 -5.16 -21.57
C LYS A 28 -7.95 -4.84 -20.61
N MET A 29 -7.89 -3.68 -19.94
CA MET A 29 -8.98 -3.24 -19.07
C MET A 29 -10.22 -2.91 -19.89
N GLY A 30 -11.40 -3.22 -19.34
CA GLY A 30 -12.68 -2.86 -19.97
C GLY A 30 -13.09 -1.40 -19.78
N ALA A 31 -12.34 -0.62 -18.99
CA ALA A 31 -12.61 0.77 -18.68
C ALA A 31 -11.29 1.55 -18.48
N ALA A 32 -11.32 2.86 -18.69
CA ALA A 32 -10.19 3.73 -18.38
C ALA A 32 -9.93 3.81 -16.87
N LEU A 33 -8.68 4.07 -16.46
CA LEU A 33 -8.29 4.15 -15.04
C LEU A 33 -9.13 5.15 -14.24
N GLU A 34 -9.46 6.27 -14.84
CA GLU A 34 -10.24 7.36 -14.22
C GLU A 34 -11.74 7.05 -14.11
N THR A 35 -12.20 5.94 -14.70
CA THR A 35 -13.61 5.56 -14.64
C THR A 35 -13.95 5.11 -13.23
N LYS A 36 -14.75 5.91 -12.51
CA LYS A 36 -15.28 5.50 -11.20
C LYS A 36 -16.00 4.15 -11.33
N ALA A 37 -15.77 3.27 -10.37
CA ALA A 37 -16.45 1.98 -10.30
C ALA A 37 -17.97 2.22 -10.34
N SER A 38 -18.65 1.66 -11.35
CA SER A 38 -20.10 1.79 -11.54
C SER A 38 -20.89 0.75 -10.74
N ASP A 39 -20.33 0.24 -9.64
CA ASP A 39 -20.94 -0.82 -8.84
C ASP A 39 -21.64 -0.29 -7.59
N SER A 40 -22.30 -1.20 -6.86
CA SER A 40 -23.07 -0.88 -5.66
C SER A 40 -22.21 -0.44 -4.47
N GLY A 41 -20.88 -0.39 -4.61
CA GLY A 41 -19.96 -0.15 -3.50
C GLY A 41 -20.00 -1.26 -2.45
N LEU A 42 -20.50 -2.44 -2.79
CA LEU A 42 -20.55 -3.61 -1.90
C LEU A 42 -19.43 -4.60 -2.22
N GLU A 43 -18.90 -5.22 -1.18
CA GLU A 43 -17.97 -6.33 -1.23
C GLU A 43 -18.62 -7.58 -0.63
N PHE A 44 -18.45 -8.70 -1.31
CA PHE A 44 -19.05 -9.98 -0.95
C PHE A 44 -17.95 -10.97 -0.57
N LYS A 45 -18.09 -11.61 0.58
CA LYS A 45 -17.20 -12.68 1.02
C LYS A 45 -18.00 -13.94 1.31
N ARG A 46 -17.71 -15.01 0.57
CA ARG A 46 -18.33 -16.32 0.82
C ARG A 46 -17.83 -16.89 2.14
N VAL A 47 -18.75 -17.42 2.94
CA VAL A 47 -18.47 -18.15 4.19
C VAL A 47 -19.22 -19.48 4.20
N ALA A 48 -18.86 -20.37 5.13
CA ALA A 48 -19.64 -21.58 5.34
C ALA A 48 -21.07 -21.19 5.75
N GLY A 49 -22.07 -21.66 5.01
CA GLY A 49 -23.48 -21.36 5.27
C GLY A 49 -24.03 -20.06 4.66
N GLY A 50 -23.24 -19.28 3.91
CA GLY A 50 -23.79 -18.08 3.26
C GLY A 50 -22.77 -17.10 2.68
N ILE A 51 -23.17 -15.82 2.65
CA ILE A 51 -22.39 -14.71 2.09
C ILE A 51 -22.41 -13.56 3.10
N LEU A 52 -21.23 -13.01 3.39
CA LEU A 52 -21.09 -11.74 4.10
C LEU A 52 -21.09 -10.61 3.06
N VAL A 53 -21.86 -9.56 3.35
CA VAL A 53 -21.95 -8.36 2.52
C VAL A 53 -21.50 -7.18 3.36
N GLN A 54 -20.54 -6.41 2.86
CA GLN A 54 -20.05 -5.21 3.50
C GLN A 54 -19.92 -4.07 2.49
N LYS A 55 -19.86 -2.82 2.97
CA LYS A 55 -19.44 -1.72 2.12
C LYS A 55 -17.97 -1.89 1.79
N ARG A 56 -17.61 -1.63 0.53
CA ARG A 56 -16.22 -1.61 0.08
C ARG A 56 -15.46 -0.56 0.88
N PHE A 57 -14.22 -0.91 1.23
CA PHE A 57 -13.32 0.05 1.82
C PHE A 57 -12.99 1.18 0.84
N ASP A 58 -13.07 2.41 1.32
CA ASP A 58 -12.66 3.61 0.62
C ASP A 58 -11.71 4.39 1.55
N SER A 59 -10.48 4.63 1.10
CA SER A 59 -9.49 5.34 1.91
C SER A 59 -9.86 6.82 1.99
N LYS A 60 -10.03 7.32 3.21
CA LYS A 60 -10.26 8.76 3.44
C LYS A 60 -8.97 9.56 3.47
N ILE A 61 -7.82 8.90 3.61
CA ILE A 61 -6.52 9.56 3.59
C ILE A 61 -6.08 9.68 2.15
N ILE A 62 -6.17 10.91 1.63
CA ILE A 62 -5.81 11.27 0.24
C ILE A 62 -4.87 12.47 0.19
N SER A 63 -4.71 13.21 1.29
CA SER A 63 -3.89 14.41 1.37
C SER A 63 -3.43 14.69 2.81
N LEU A 64 -2.51 15.62 3.00
CA LEU A 64 -2.07 16.05 4.33
C LEU A 64 -3.25 16.59 5.19
N GLU A 65 -4.22 17.25 4.56
CA GLU A 65 -5.41 17.81 5.22
C GLU A 65 -6.30 16.73 5.85
N SER A 66 -6.14 15.48 5.42
CA SER A 66 -6.86 14.32 5.96
C SER A 66 -6.12 13.61 7.10
N ILE A 67 -5.01 14.17 7.58
CA ILE A 67 -4.13 13.55 8.58
C ILE A 67 -3.85 14.53 9.73
N ASP A 68 -3.98 14.05 10.97
CA ASP A 68 -3.55 14.79 12.15
C ASP A 68 -2.07 14.52 12.46
N VAL A 69 -1.26 15.58 12.45
CA VAL A 69 0.16 15.51 12.85
C VAL A 69 0.25 15.65 14.38
N VAL A 70 0.62 14.57 15.05
CA VAL A 70 0.74 14.56 16.52
C VAL A 70 2.18 14.52 17.01
N SER A 71 3.15 14.44 16.09
CA SER A 71 4.57 14.47 16.41
C SER A 71 5.00 15.89 16.78
N GLU A 72 5.89 16.00 17.78
CA GLU A 72 6.50 17.28 18.14
C GLU A 72 7.35 17.85 16.99
N ARG A 73 8.05 16.96 16.26
CA ARG A 73 8.76 17.30 15.02
C ARG A 73 7.77 17.44 13.88
N LYS A 74 7.86 18.54 13.13
CA LYS A 74 7.16 18.70 11.86
C LYS A 74 7.80 17.78 10.80
N ALA A 75 6.96 16.97 10.16
CA ALA A 75 7.36 16.19 8.99
C ALA A 75 7.71 17.13 7.83
N THR A 76 8.71 16.73 7.06
CA THR A 76 9.05 17.33 5.77
C THR A 76 8.00 16.95 4.72
N GLN A 77 7.98 17.66 3.59
CA GLN A 77 7.04 17.39 2.51
C GLN A 77 7.24 15.98 1.92
N GLU A 78 8.50 15.57 1.79
CA GLU A 78 8.89 14.25 1.28
C GLU A 78 8.41 13.14 2.21
N GLU A 79 8.52 13.33 3.52
CA GLU A 79 8.03 12.36 4.50
C GLU A 79 6.49 12.24 4.49
N ILE A 80 5.79 13.35 4.23
CA ILE A 80 4.32 13.35 4.10
C ILE A 80 3.89 12.61 2.84
N GLU A 81 4.55 12.85 1.71
CA GLU A 81 4.27 12.18 0.44
C GLU A 81 4.57 10.67 0.55
N ALA A 82 5.71 10.31 1.14
CA ALA A 82 6.03 8.93 1.47
C ALA A 82 4.98 8.30 2.38
N ALA A 83 4.46 9.05 3.35
CA ALA A 83 3.42 8.54 4.24
C ALA A 83 2.11 8.25 3.50
N ILE A 84 1.62 9.18 2.68
CA ILE A 84 0.39 8.98 1.91
C ILE A 84 0.56 7.83 0.91
N PHE A 85 1.72 7.75 0.24
CA PHE A 85 2.03 6.68 -0.68
C PHE A 85 2.03 5.30 0.01
N ASN A 86 2.78 5.16 1.10
CA ASN A 86 2.87 3.90 1.85
C ASN A 86 1.52 3.50 2.46
N TRP A 87 0.72 4.46 2.93
CA TRP A 87 -0.63 4.23 3.44
C TRP A 87 -1.54 3.60 2.37
N ASN A 88 -1.55 4.15 1.16
CA ASN A 88 -2.36 3.64 0.06
C ASN A 88 -2.02 2.18 -0.24
N ILE A 89 -0.73 1.84 -0.30
CA ILE A 89 -0.28 0.46 -0.51
C ILE A 89 -0.73 -0.46 0.62
N ALA A 90 -0.57 0.00 1.86
CA ALA A 90 -0.87 -0.79 3.03
C ALA A 90 -2.39 -1.06 3.18
N CYS A 91 -3.26 -0.15 2.73
CA CYS A 91 -4.71 -0.35 2.64
C CYS A 91 -5.15 -1.53 1.75
N PHE A 92 -4.38 -1.84 0.71
CA PHE A 92 -4.64 -2.95 -0.21
C PHE A 92 -3.79 -4.19 0.09
N THR A 93 -2.94 -4.12 1.12
CA THR A 93 -2.13 -5.23 1.60
C THR A 93 -2.88 -6.05 2.64
N ARG A 94 -2.64 -7.37 2.71
CA ARG A 94 -3.29 -8.24 3.69
C ARG A 94 -2.78 -7.96 5.11
N SER A 95 -3.69 -7.70 6.05
CA SER A 95 -3.34 -7.47 7.46
C SER A 95 -2.78 -8.73 8.14
N ASN A 96 -1.90 -8.60 9.14
CA ASN A 96 -1.21 -7.38 9.60
C ASN A 96 -0.20 -6.90 8.54
N ALA A 97 -0.13 -5.58 8.26
CA ALA A 97 0.70 -5.04 7.19
C ALA A 97 1.58 -3.87 7.67
N ILE A 98 2.87 -3.93 7.35
CA ILE A 98 3.86 -2.86 7.54
C ILE A 98 4.50 -2.56 6.19
N VAL A 99 4.47 -1.30 5.77
CA VAL A 99 5.08 -0.84 4.52
C VAL A 99 6.17 0.17 4.85
N ILE A 100 7.35 -0.04 4.28
CA ILE A 100 8.51 0.85 4.39
C ILE A 100 8.85 1.31 2.98
N GLY A 101 8.83 2.62 2.77
CA GLY A 101 9.03 3.22 1.46
C GLY A 101 9.31 4.71 1.53
N GLN A 102 9.52 5.29 0.35
CA GLN A 102 9.68 6.71 0.06
C GLN A 102 8.46 7.21 -0.72
N GLU A 103 8.48 8.47 -1.15
CA GLU A 103 7.41 9.11 -1.93
C GLU A 103 7.09 8.42 -3.25
N ASP A 104 8.06 7.70 -3.84
CA ASP A 104 7.98 7.12 -5.18
C ASP A 104 8.14 5.60 -5.23
N LYS A 105 8.59 4.96 -4.14
CA LYS A 105 8.96 3.55 -4.14
C LYS A 105 8.83 2.85 -2.79
N VAL A 106 8.53 1.56 -2.85
CA VAL A 106 8.48 0.68 -1.69
C VAL A 106 9.80 -0.07 -1.54
N HIS A 107 10.37 -0.06 -0.35
CA HIS A 107 11.57 -0.80 -0.01
C HIS A 107 11.25 -2.16 0.63
N GLY A 108 10.19 -2.25 1.44
CA GLY A 108 9.81 -3.49 2.10
C GLY A 108 8.35 -3.53 2.51
N ILE A 109 7.72 -4.69 2.29
CA ILE A 109 6.37 -4.98 2.76
C ILE A 109 6.42 -6.23 3.63
N GLY A 110 6.03 -6.10 4.90
CA GLY A 110 5.74 -7.23 5.77
C GLY A 110 4.24 -7.38 5.90
N SER A 111 3.67 -8.50 5.44
CA SER A 111 2.23 -8.70 5.46
C SER A 111 1.81 -10.14 5.74
N GLY A 112 0.67 -10.31 6.43
CA GLY A 112 0.03 -11.62 6.64
C GLY A 112 0.58 -12.42 7.82
N GLN A 113 1.44 -11.83 8.65
CA GLN A 113 1.92 -12.46 9.88
C GLN A 113 0.88 -12.36 11.01
N ARG A 114 0.94 -13.32 11.94
CA ARG A 114 0.07 -13.35 13.14
C ARG A 114 0.34 -12.17 14.07
N SER A 115 1.63 -11.82 14.25
CA SER A 115 2.05 -10.66 15.03
C SER A 115 2.46 -9.49 14.11
N ARG A 116 2.21 -8.27 14.59
CA ARG A 116 2.67 -7.03 13.96
C ARG A 116 4.19 -6.87 14.06
N ILE A 117 4.81 -7.42 15.10
CA ILE A 117 6.26 -7.41 15.28
C ILE A 117 6.91 -8.23 14.15
N ASP A 118 6.41 -9.44 13.89
CA ASP A 118 6.92 -10.29 12.81
C ASP A 118 6.77 -9.63 11.42
N ALA A 119 5.67 -8.88 11.23
CA ALA A 119 5.44 -8.10 10.01
C ALA A 119 6.48 -6.96 9.89
N ALA A 120 6.74 -6.23 10.98
CA ALA A 120 7.74 -5.16 10.99
C ALA A 120 9.15 -5.70 10.74
N GLU A 121 9.55 -6.79 11.40
CA GLU A 121 10.83 -7.45 11.17
C GLU A 121 10.99 -7.91 9.72
N THR A 122 9.92 -8.43 9.13
CA THR A 122 9.92 -8.85 7.72
C THR A 122 10.07 -7.65 6.78
N ALA A 123 9.35 -6.56 7.04
CA ALA A 123 9.44 -5.33 6.25
C ALA A 123 10.87 -4.74 6.31
N ILE A 124 11.46 -4.66 7.49
CA ILE A 124 12.84 -4.18 7.70
C ILE A 124 13.85 -5.09 7.01
N ARG A 125 13.68 -6.41 7.13
CA ARG A 125 14.56 -7.37 6.46
C ARG A 125 14.48 -7.22 4.94
N TYR A 126 13.30 -6.97 4.38
CA TYR A 126 13.14 -6.76 2.94
C TYR A 126 13.69 -5.41 2.48
N SER A 127 13.51 -4.34 3.24
CA SER A 127 14.08 -3.03 2.89
C SER A 127 15.61 -3.07 2.82
N ARG A 128 16.25 -3.85 3.71
CA ARG A 128 17.71 -4.06 3.71
C ARG A 128 18.24 -4.94 2.58
N ARG A 129 17.39 -5.68 1.86
CA ARG A 129 17.83 -6.58 0.77
C ARG A 129 18.20 -5.87 -0.53
N GLY A 130 17.98 -4.55 -0.63
CA GLY A 130 18.57 -3.73 -1.70
C GLY A 130 17.85 -3.82 -3.05
N TYR A 131 16.51 -3.90 -3.06
CA TYR A 131 15.74 -3.79 -4.32
C TYR A 131 15.62 -2.32 -4.84
N GLY A 132 16.55 -1.43 -4.47
CA GLY A 132 16.65 -0.02 -4.88
C GLY A 132 17.93 0.64 -4.34
N PRO A 133 18.30 1.86 -4.79
CA PRO A 133 19.48 2.56 -4.28
C PRO A 133 19.36 2.80 -2.76
N GLU A 134 20.51 2.96 -2.10
CA GLU A 134 20.71 2.98 -0.65
C GLU A 134 19.51 3.50 0.17
N VAL A 135 19.14 2.76 1.21
CA VAL A 135 18.11 3.14 2.18
C VAL A 135 18.53 4.46 2.85
N ARG A 136 18.13 5.59 2.26
CA ARG A 136 18.00 6.85 2.98
C ARG A 136 16.84 6.68 3.97
N GLU A 137 16.88 7.41 5.08
CA GLU A 137 15.84 7.44 6.10
C GLU A 137 14.44 7.38 5.45
N GLY A 138 13.72 6.29 5.69
CA GLY A 138 12.43 6.03 5.05
C GLY A 138 11.27 6.31 5.99
N VAL A 139 10.05 6.39 5.48
CA VAL A 139 8.86 6.45 6.33
C VAL A 139 8.32 5.03 6.49
N ALA A 140 8.10 4.61 7.73
CA ALA A 140 7.57 3.28 8.04
C ALA A 140 6.13 3.43 8.51
N ILE A 141 5.18 2.88 7.75
CA ILE A 141 3.76 2.94 8.12
C ILE A 141 3.27 1.58 8.58
N PRO A 142 2.86 1.46 9.85
CA PRO A 142 2.04 0.36 10.29
C PRO A 142 0.58 0.57 9.88
N CYS A 143 0.02 -0.37 9.10
CA CYS A 143 -1.42 -0.42 8.89
C CYS A 143 -2.10 -1.28 9.94
N PHE A 144 -2.90 -0.63 10.77
CA PHE A 144 -3.92 -1.27 11.58
C PHE A 144 -5.27 -1.25 10.84
N PHE A 145 -6.27 -1.90 11.42
CA PHE A 145 -7.63 -2.02 10.94
C PHE A 145 -8.15 -0.76 10.22
N LYS A 146 -8.96 -0.92 9.16
CA LYS A 146 -9.48 0.16 8.29
C LYS A 146 -10.45 1.12 9.00
N SER A 147 -9.93 1.92 9.93
CA SER A 147 -10.62 2.91 10.78
C SER A 147 -10.39 4.34 10.26
N PRO A 148 -11.16 5.37 10.65
CA PRO A 148 -11.00 6.73 10.13
C PRO A 148 -10.09 7.69 10.92
N PHE A 149 -9.50 7.31 12.06
CA PHE A 149 -8.68 8.21 12.91
C PHE A 149 -7.19 7.81 12.95
N TRP A 150 -6.29 8.73 12.62
CA TRP A 150 -4.85 8.44 12.40
C TRP A 150 -3.93 9.55 12.89
N ARG A 151 -2.73 9.16 13.36
CA ARG A 151 -1.74 10.00 14.01
C ARG A 151 -0.33 9.76 13.44
N LEU A 152 0.38 10.82 13.06
CA LEU A 152 1.82 10.76 12.76
C LEU A 152 2.66 10.85 14.05
N SER A 153 3.40 9.81 14.40
CA SER A 153 4.28 9.73 15.58
C SER A 153 5.75 9.47 15.19
N PRO A 154 6.73 9.85 16.03
CA PRO A 154 8.12 9.41 15.86
C PRO A 154 8.27 7.89 16.00
N SER A 155 9.24 7.29 15.29
CA SER A 155 9.74 5.93 15.50
C SER A 155 10.84 5.91 16.55
N ASP A 156 10.77 5.01 17.53
CA ASP A 156 11.82 4.76 18.53
C ASP A 156 13.12 4.19 17.93
N SER A 157 13.11 3.79 16.65
CA SER A 157 14.29 3.30 15.95
C SER A 157 14.58 4.15 14.70
N ALA A 158 15.75 4.79 14.71
CA ALA A 158 16.40 5.45 13.58
C ALA A 158 15.73 6.73 13.00
N GLY A 159 14.94 7.49 13.76
CA GLY A 159 14.46 8.82 13.30
C GLY A 159 13.36 8.81 12.23
N HIS A 160 12.78 7.64 11.97
CA HIS A 160 11.73 7.47 10.96
C HIS A 160 10.37 8.01 11.50
N LEU A 161 9.51 8.54 10.63
CA LEU A 161 8.12 8.85 10.99
C LEU A 161 7.24 7.60 10.84
N MET A 162 6.28 7.46 11.75
CA MET A 162 5.25 6.41 11.71
C MET A 162 3.87 7.04 11.66
N LEU A 163 3.01 6.52 10.78
CA LEU A 163 1.58 6.84 10.81
C LEU A 163 0.86 5.69 11.51
N ASN A 164 0.31 5.95 12.70
CA ASN A 164 -0.31 4.99 13.60
C ASN A 164 -1.82 5.24 13.74
N GLN A 165 -2.58 4.19 14.06
CA GLN A 165 -3.99 4.32 14.47
C GLN A 165 -4.07 4.60 15.97
N ASP A 166 -5.01 5.45 16.39
CA ASP A 166 -5.48 5.42 17.77
C ASP A 166 -6.30 4.13 18.01
N THR A 167 -5.98 3.48 19.12
CA THR A 167 -6.85 2.49 19.77
C THR A 167 -7.46 3.17 20.99
N ASP A 168 -8.52 3.94 20.78
CA ASP A 168 -9.53 4.15 21.82
C ASP A 168 -10.56 3.01 21.75
#